data_AF-A0A7J5EAV3-F1
#
_entry.id   AF-A0A7J5EAV3-F1
#
_cell.length_a   1.000
_cell.length_b   1.000
_cell.length_c   1.000
_cell.angle_alpha   90.00
_cell.angle_beta   90.00
_cell.angle_gamma   90.00
#
_symmetry.space_group_name_H-M   'P 1'
#
loop_
_entity.id
_entity.type
_entity.pdbx_description
1 polymer ?
#
loop_
_entity_poly.entity_id
_entity_poly.type
_entity_poly.pdbx_seq_one_letter_code
_entity_poly.pdbx_strand_id
1 'polypeptide(L)'
;MHLYETIEITGNYLADISLPLALTGIGASINTKSIKEASGLAFGSTFIKNIVSPLLAMFIGFLLNVMNEDLGILFIIFSCPTAIVSFIMASSMKGNAKLAGNIVLISTLGSIFTMTLGLFCLRYFGII
;
A
#
# COMPACT_ATOMS: atom_id res chain seq x y z
N MET A 1 13.83 22.98 27.15
CA MET A 1 14.38 22.23 26.00
C MET A 1 14.18 20.72 26.18
N HIS A 2 14.56 20.12 27.32
CA HIS A 2 14.38 18.67 27.58
C HIS A 2 12.95 18.12 27.55
N LEU A 3 11.92 18.93 27.84
CA LEU A 3 10.52 18.48 27.83
C LEU A 3 10.01 18.19 26.40
N TYR A 4 10.46 18.98 25.42
CA TYR A 4 10.12 18.80 24.00
C TYR A 4 10.72 17.49 23.47
N GLU A 5 11.99 17.26 23.78
CA GLU A 5 12.73 16.04 23.42
C GLU A 5 12.07 14.78 23.98
N THR A 6 11.58 14.82 25.22
CA THR A 6 10.89 13.68 25.84
C THR A 6 9.56 13.35 25.16
N ILE A 7 8.78 14.38 24.78
CA ILE A 7 7.52 14.21 24.04
C ILE A 7 7.80 13.63 22.65
N GLU A 8 8.83 14.13 21.96
CA GLU A 8 9.19 13.67 20.62
C GLU A 8 9.65 12.21 20.62
N ILE A 9 10.54 11.83 21.55
CA ILE A 9 11.01 10.44 21.68
C ILE A 9 9.84 9.51 22.00
N THR A 10 8.98 9.88 22.95
CA THR A 10 7.83 9.04 23.34
C THR A 10 6.82 8.91 22.20
N GLY A 11 6.56 10.00 21.47
CA GLY A 11 5.69 10.01 20.30
C GLY A 11 6.21 9.12 19.18
N ASN A 12 7.51 9.18 18.89
CA ASN A 12 8.16 8.34 17.88
C ASN A 12 8.10 6.85 18.27
N TYR A 13 8.37 6.51 19.53
CA TYR A 13 8.20 5.12 20.00
C TYR A 13 6.78 4.58 19.79
N LEU A 14 5.76 5.41 20.06
CA LEU A 14 4.37 5.01 19.86
C LEU A 14 4.01 4.86 18.38
N ALA A 15 4.56 5.73 17.53
CA ALA A 15 4.39 5.66 16.08
C ALA A 15 5.00 4.39 15.50
N ASP A 16 6.24 4.05 15.90
CA ASP A 16 6.98 2.89 15.40
C ASP A 16 6.29 1.55 15.72
N ILE A 17 5.66 1.44 16.90
CA ILE A 17 4.94 0.22 17.29
C ILE A 17 3.50 0.15 16.73
N SER A 18 2.93 1.28 16.30
CA SER A 18 1.54 1.34 15.86
C SER A 18 1.28 0.54 14.58
N LEU A 19 2.18 0.66 13.60
CA LEU A 19 2.13 -0.02 12.30
C LEU A 19 2.18 -1.56 12.45
N PRO A 20 3.20 -2.15 13.12
CA PRO A 20 3.27 -3.60 13.28
C PRO A 20 2.12 -4.15 14.13
N LEU A 21 1.67 -3.42 15.17
CA LEU A 21 0.53 -3.85 15.99
C LEU A 21 -0.78 -3.84 15.19
N ALA A 22 -1.01 -2.80 14.38
CA ALA A 22 -2.17 -2.72 13.50
C ALA A 22 -2.17 -3.84 12.44
N LEU A 23 -1.01 -4.10 11.80
CA LEU A 23 -0.86 -5.20 10.84
C LEU A 23 -1.10 -6.56 11.50
N THR A 24 -0.60 -6.76 12.72
CA THR A 24 -0.81 -7.99 13.50
C THR A 24 -2.29 -8.19 13.83
N GLY A 25 -2.98 -7.12 14.25
CA GLY A 25 -4.42 -7.14 14.53
C GLY A 25 -5.26 -7.44 13.29
N ILE A 26 -4.93 -6.80 12.16
CA ILE A 26 -5.58 -7.09 10.87
C ILE A 26 -5.36 -8.56 10.49
N GLY A 27 -4.13 -9.06 10.61
CA GLY A 27 -3.76 -10.45 10.36
C GLY A 27 -4.52 -11.46 11.22
N ALA A 28 -4.64 -11.19 12.53
CA ALA A 28 -5.38 -12.04 13.46
C ALA A 28 -6.89 -12.04 13.21
N SER A 29 -7.44 -10.94 12.68
CA SER A 29 -8.88 -10.81 12.40
C SER A 29 -9.32 -11.43 11.06
N ILE A 30 -8.37 -11.98 10.28
CA ILE A 30 -8.66 -12.64 9.01
C ILE A 30 -9.40 -13.95 9.25
N ASN A 31 -10.54 -14.11 8.59
CA ASN A 31 -11.14 -15.42 8.38
C ASN A 31 -10.86 -15.87 6.93
N THR A 32 -10.25 -17.03 6.74
CA THR A 32 -9.93 -17.61 5.41
C THR A 32 -11.16 -17.72 4.51
N LYS A 33 -12.35 -17.93 5.08
CA LYS A 33 -13.62 -17.93 4.35
C LYS A 33 -13.96 -16.55 3.75
N SER A 34 -13.69 -15.48 4.50
CA SER A 34 -13.93 -14.10 4.06
C SER A 34 -12.92 -13.57 3.05
N ILE A 35 -11.68 -14.12 3.02
CA ILE A 35 -10.75 -13.85 1.92
C ILE A 35 -11.28 -14.43 0.62
N LYS A 36 -11.80 -15.67 0.66
CA LYS A 36 -12.31 -16.37 -0.52
C LYS A 36 -13.57 -15.70 -1.10
N GLU A 37 -14.46 -15.20 -0.24
CA GLU A 37 -15.66 -14.45 -0.64
C GLU A 37 -15.33 -13.02 -1.11
N ALA A 38 -14.36 -12.35 -0.49
CA ALA A 38 -13.91 -11.02 -0.92
C ALA A 38 -13.03 -11.06 -2.19
N SER A 39 -12.55 -12.23 -2.60
CA SER A 39 -11.45 -12.36 -3.57
C SER A 39 -11.76 -11.74 -4.93
N GLY A 40 -12.98 -11.85 -5.46
CA GLY A 40 -13.30 -11.28 -6.78
C GLY A 40 -13.15 -9.76 -6.83
N LEU A 41 -13.75 -9.06 -5.85
CA LEU A 41 -13.71 -7.59 -5.77
C LEU A 41 -12.38 -7.07 -5.22
N ALA A 42 -11.81 -7.73 -4.22
CA ALA A 42 -10.54 -7.32 -3.62
C ALA A 42 -9.36 -7.55 -4.57
N PHE A 43 -9.35 -8.65 -5.33
CA PHE A 43 -8.32 -8.92 -6.33
C PHE A 43 -8.48 -8.00 -7.54
N GLY A 44 -9.71 -7.77 -8.02
CA GLY A 44 -9.99 -6.79 -9.08
C GLY A 44 -9.58 -5.37 -8.70
N SER A 45 -9.94 -4.92 -7.49
CA SER A 45 -9.57 -3.59 -6.99
C SER A 45 -8.07 -3.45 -6.76
N THR A 46 -7.40 -4.51 -6.29
CA THR A 46 -5.94 -4.53 -6.12
C THR A 46 -5.24 -4.51 -7.47
N PHE A 47 -5.71 -5.28 -8.45
CA PHE A 47 -5.13 -5.34 -9.78
C PHE A 47 -5.28 -4.00 -10.51
N ILE A 48 -6.47 -3.40 -10.48
CA ILE A 48 -6.71 -2.07 -11.05
C ILE A 48 -5.83 -1.03 -10.37
N LYS A 49 -5.79 -1.00 -9.04
CA LYS A 49 -5.00 0.01 -8.32
C LYS A 49 -3.50 -0.19 -8.49
N ASN A 50 -3.02 -1.43 -8.48
CA ASN A 50 -1.59 -1.74 -8.39
C ASN A 50 -0.90 -1.90 -9.74
N ILE A 51 -1.65 -2.08 -10.84
CA ILE A 51 -1.09 -2.19 -12.19
C ILE A 51 -1.55 -1.02 -13.06
N VAL A 52 -2.85 -0.69 -13.06
CA VAL A 52 -3.36 0.39 -13.92
C VAL A 52 -2.89 1.75 -13.41
N SER A 53 -2.89 2.00 -12.10
CA SER A 53 -2.45 3.31 -11.58
C SER A 53 -0.96 3.61 -11.83
N PRO A 54 0.01 2.70 -11.61
CA PRO A 54 1.40 3.00 -11.94
C PRO A 54 1.65 3.04 -13.44
N LEU A 55 0.96 2.25 -14.28
CA LEU A 55 1.06 2.39 -15.74
C LEU A 55 0.57 3.76 -16.20
N LEU A 56 -0.56 4.24 -15.65
CA LEU A 56 -1.11 5.53 -15.99
C LEU A 56 -0.17 6.66 -15.54
N ALA A 57 0.39 6.55 -14.33
CA ALA A 57 1.35 7.50 -13.80
C ALA A 57 2.64 7.55 -14.64
N MET A 58 3.17 6.39 -15.04
CA MET A 58 4.30 6.29 -15.97
C MET A 58 4.00 6.95 -17.32
N PHE A 59 2.81 6.72 -17.88
CA PHE A 59 2.40 7.32 -19.15
C PHE A 59 2.30 8.86 -19.05
N ILE A 60 1.71 9.36 -17.96
CA ILE A 60 1.63 10.81 -17.70
C ILE A 60 3.02 11.40 -17.46
N GLY A 61 3.87 10.73 -16.68
CA GLY A 61 5.26 11.14 -16.45
C GLY A 61 6.06 11.22 -17.74
N PHE A 62 5.86 10.27 -18.65
CA PHE A 62 6.48 10.29 -19.98
C PHE A 62 6.00 11.49 -20.81
N LEU A 63 4.70 11.80 -20.82
CA LEU A 63 4.17 13.00 -21.48
C LEU A 63 4.76 14.30 -20.91
N LEU A 64 5.03 14.32 -19.60
CA LEU A 64 5.62 15.45 -18.88
C LEU A 64 7.16 15.48 -18.98
N ASN A 65 7.79 14.59 -19.76
CA ASN A 65 9.24 14.45 -19.89
C ASN A 65 9.95 14.20 -18.54
N VAL A 66 9.31 13.48 -17.61
CA VAL A 66 9.94 12.97 -16.39
C VAL A 66 10.91 11.85 -16.78
N MET A 67 12.18 11.95 -16.36
CA MET A 67 13.25 11.06 -16.82
C MET A 67 13.87 10.23 -15.69
N ASN A 68 14.38 9.05 -16.05
CA ASN A 68 15.25 8.22 -15.23
C ASN A 68 14.67 7.97 -13.82
N GLU A 69 15.48 8.21 -12.79
CA GLU A 69 15.20 7.93 -11.38
C GLU A 69 13.88 8.53 -10.87
N ASP A 70 13.50 9.72 -11.35
CA ASP A 70 12.24 10.38 -10.96
C ASP A 70 11.01 9.58 -11.41
N LEU A 71 11.09 8.92 -12.56
CA LEU A 71 10.04 8.05 -13.07
C LEU A 71 9.94 6.76 -12.25
N GLY A 72 11.08 6.26 -11.76
CA GLY A 72 11.15 5.14 -10.81
C GLY A 72 10.52 5.48 -9.46
N ILE A 73 10.77 6.68 -8.93
CA ILE A 73 10.15 7.17 -7.69
C ILE A 73 8.63 7.31 -7.88
N LEU A 74 8.20 7.88 -9.01
CA LEU A 74 6.78 7.99 -9.35
C LEU A 74 6.12 6.60 -9.41
N PHE A 75 6.76 5.64 -10.09
CA PHE A 75 6.28 4.27 -10.15
C PHE A 75 6.12 3.65 -8.75
N ILE A 76 7.10 3.82 -7.86
CA ILE A 76 7.05 3.29 -6.50
C ILE A 76 5.90 3.91 -5.70
N ILE A 77 5.73 5.23 -5.76
CA ILE A 77 4.66 5.93 -5.03
C ILE A 77 3.29 5.43 -5.47
N PHE A 78 3.08 5.26 -6.78
CA PHE A 78 1.79 4.81 -7.33
C PHE A 78 1.57 3.29 -7.22
N SER A 79 2.64 2.50 -7.11
CA SER A 79 2.56 1.06 -6.85
C SER A 79 2.44 0.72 -5.35
N CYS A 80 2.45 1.73 -4.47
CA CYS A 80 2.40 1.52 -3.03
C CYS A 80 1.04 0.85 -2.63
N PRO A 81 1.06 -0.20 -1.78
CA PRO A 81 -0.16 -0.90 -1.40
C PRO A 81 -1.15 -0.01 -0.64
N THR A 82 -2.37 -0.50 -0.45
CA THR A 82 -3.42 0.30 0.21
C THR A 82 -3.09 0.57 1.67
N ALA A 83 -3.23 1.83 2.09
CA ALA A 83 -2.93 2.26 3.46
C ALA A 83 -3.78 1.53 4.51
N ILE A 84 -3.10 1.06 5.57
CA ILE A 84 -3.68 0.38 6.74
C ILE A 84 -4.77 1.21 7.41
N VAL A 85 -4.64 2.54 7.40
CA VAL A 85 -5.61 3.48 7.99
C VAL A 85 -7.02 3.30 7.39
N SER A 86 -7.14 2.83 6.15
CA SER A 86 -8.43 2.56 5.51
C SER A 86 -9.28 1.54 6.28
N PHE A 87 -8.65 0.57 6.96
CA PHE A 87 -9.33 -0.41 7.80
C PHE A 87 -9.92 0.24 9.06
N ILE A 88 -9.13 1.07 9.74
CA ILE A 88 -9.55 1.77 10.96
C ILE A 88 -10.69 2.72 10.59
N MET A 89 -10.56 3.47 9.50
CA MET A 89 -11.56 4.40 9.00
C MET A 89 -12.88 3.69 8.65
N ALA A 90 -12.82 2.55 7.94
CA ALA A 90 -14.00 1.74 7.64
C ALA A 90 -14.70 1.24 8.92
N SER A 91 -13.93 0.85 9.94
CA SER A 91 -14.46 0.46 11.25
C SER A 91 -15.17 1.62 11.96
N SER A 92 -14.55 2.81 11.98
CA SER A 92 -15.11 4.01 12.59
C SER A 92 -16.39 4.50 11.89
N MET A 93 -16.48 4.32 10.57
CA MET A 93 -17.63 4.75 9.77
C MET A 93 -18.79 3.73 9.74
N LYS A 94 -18.74 2.65 10.54
CA LYS A 94 -19.69 1.51 10.47
C LYS A 94 -19.76 0.85 9.09
N GLY A 95 -18.68 0.96 8.32
CA GLY A 95 -18.51 0.29 7.03
C GLY A 95 -18.06 -1.16 7.19
N ASN A 96 -17.71 -1.81 6.08
CA ASN A 96 -17.23 -3.19 6.09
C ASN A 96 -15.73 -3.26 6.44
N ALA A 97 -15.41 -3.17 7.73
CA ALA A 97 -14.05 -3.28 8.25
C ALA A 97 -13.35 -4.57 7.80
N LYS A 98 -14.06 -5.69 7.80
CA LYS A 98 -13.49 -7.00 7.42
C LYS A 98 -13.03 -7.03 5.96
N LEU A 99 -13.84 -6.46 5.06
CA LEU A 99 -13.49 -6.31 3.65
C LEU A 99 -12.29 -5.37 3.47
N ALA A 100 -12.28 -4.22 4.17
CA ALA A 100 -11.16 -3.27 4.12
C ALA A 100 -9.84 -3.90 4.58
N GLY A 101 -9.87 -4.69 5.67
CA GLY A 101 -8.71 -5.44 6.14
C GLY A 101 -8.20 -6.44 5.09
N ASN A 102 -9.11 -7.21 4.48
CA ASN A 102 -8.76 -8.14 3.40
C ASN A 102 -8.13 -7.43 2.19
N ILE A 103 -8.61 -6.24 1.81
CA ILE A 103 -8.02 -5.43 0.73
C ILE A 103 -6.59 -5.01 1.09
N VAL A 104 -6.36 -4.50 2.31
CA VAL A 104 -5.01 -4.12 2.77
C VAL A 104 -4.06 -5.32 2.63
N LEU A 105 -4.44 -6.48 3.17
CA LEU A 105 -3.62 -7.69 3.13
C LEU A 105 -3.32 -8.18 1.71
N ILE A 106 -4.34 -8.30 0.86
CA ILE A 106 -4.18 -8.76 -0.53
C ILE A 106 -3.30 -7.76 -1.30
N SER A 107 -3.50 -6.45 -1.10
CA SER A 107 -2.70 -5.43 -1.77
C SER A 107 -1.26 -5.41 -1.28
N THR A 108 -1.00 -5.59 0.01
CA THR A 108 0.36 -5.67 0.56
C THR A 108 1.10 -6.89 0.01
N LEU A 109 0.50 -8.08 0.07
CA LEU A 109 1.13 -9.30 -0.46
C LEU A 109 1.31 -9.22 -1.99
N GLY A 110 0.30 -8.75 -2.71
CA GLY A 110 0.36 -8.57 -4.17
C GLY A 110 1.37 -7.51 -4.60
N SER A 111 1.55 -6.46 -3.79
CA SER A 111 2.51 -5.39 -4.08
C SER A 111 3.95 -5.86 -4.08
N ILE A 112 4.31 -6.83 -3.22
CA ILE A 112 5.67 -7.42 -3.22
C ILE A 112 6.01 -7.97 -4.60
N PHE A 113 5.10 -8.75 -5.19
CA PHE A 113 5.28 -9.30 -6.53
C PHE A 113 5.21 -8.23 -7.62
N THR A 114 4.21 -7.34 -7.56
CA THR A 114 3.97 -6.35 -8.61
C THR A 114 5.06 -5.29 -8.65
N MET A 115 5.49 -4.75 -7.50
CA MET A 115 6.59 -3.78 -7.43
C MET A 115 7.89 -4.42 -7.90
N THR A 116 8.21 -5.62 -7.43
CA THR A 116 9.46 -6.31 -7.82
C THR A 116 9.51 -6.54 -9.33
N LEU A 117 8.43 -7.09 -9.91
CA LEU A 117 8.35 -7.34 -11.35
C LEU A 117 8.30 -6.04 -12.16
N GLY A 118 7.53 -5.04 -11.71
CA GLY A 118 7.40 -3.76 -12.39
C GLY A 118 8.72 -3.00 -12.43
N LEU A 119 9.42 -2.90 -11.30
CA LEU A 119 10.73 -2.24 -11.24
C LEU A 119 11.77 -2.99 -12.07
N PHE A 120 11.74 -4.33 -12.06
CA PHE A 120 12.59 -5.16 -12.92
C PHE A 120 12.32 -4.89 -14.40
N CYS A 121 11.06 -4.86 -14.82
CA CYS A 121 10.69 -4.54 -16.21
C CYS A 121 11.14 -3.12 -16.59
N LEU A 122 10.88 -2.12 -15.76
CA LEU A 122 11.31 -0.74 -16.00
C LEU A 122 12.82 -0.65 -16.25
N ARG A 123 13.61 -1.35 -15.41
CA ARG A 123 15.07 -1.42 -15.56
C ARG A 123 15.51 -2.23 -16.78
N TYR A 124 14.82 -3.31 -17.10
CA TYR A 124 15.11 -4.15 -18.27
C TYR A 124 14.87 -3.39 -19.59
N PHE A 125 13.82 -2.57 -19.65
CA PHE A 125 13.52 -1.73 -20.81
C PHE A 125 14.39 -0.45 -20.88
N GLY A 126 15.28 -0.22 -19.90
CA GLY A 126 16.16 0.95 -19.86
C GLY A 126 15.43 2.27 -19.64
N ILE A 127 14.24 2.24 -19.04
CA ILE A 127 13.44 3.43 -18.70
C ILE A 127 13.98 4.09 -17.42
N ILE A 128 14.65 3.32 -16.58
CA ILE A 128 15.41 3.72 -15.38
C ILE A 128 16.73 2.95 -15.29
#